data_AF-A0A1R4GMC9-F1
#
_entry.id   AF-A0A1R4GMC9-F1
#
_cell.length_a   1.000
_cell.length_b   1.000
_cell.length_c   1.000
_cell.angle_alpha   90.00
_cell.angle_beta   90.00
_cell.angle_gamma   90.00
#
_symmetry.space_group_name_H-M   'P 1'
#
loop_
_entity.id
_entity.type
_entity.pdbx_description
1 polymer ?
#
loop_
_entity_poly.entity_id
_entity_poly.type
_entity_poly.pdbx_seq_one_letter_code
_entity_poly.pdbx_strand_id
1 'polypeptide(L)'
;MPGTDPLESTRIIRGELGAPHLPHLIQLPDRGVGSDALGRTASLLTELYVDVQPHGWRLTDRPGRDYRRAVSALGTDLGVLGDVIGTAGNAPGALKVQLRGPLSLSAGISLHHGEKILSDVGARRDLADSLADGAVKHVHDVQRVTGATPLTVVVEEPEAAAVLGGAVPTASGYRNLRAVDRQEAAKHWKGLVQGLREAGAETVVLAPGTGFPAGGPSWPELITDSLAAGFDTVCLDGQRAELAAWERCAELVDQGGQLWLETLNPEQELLGVKAAVQAVHRRFRMLGLPDALLGAVTLMPAPGLETTTPETTRRVLRRITQTAEALDQVRLGG
;
A
#
# COMPACT_ATOMS: atom_id res chain seq x y z
N MET A 1 5.15 -5.52 9.32
CA MET A 1 5.18 -6.27 10.60
C MET A 1 6.60 -6.23 11.13
N PRO A 2 6.83 -6.14 12.44
CA PRO A 2 8.17 -6.20 13.01
C PRO A 2 8.68 -7.64 13.09
N GLY A 3 10.00 -7.81 13.18
CA GLY A 3 10.63 -9.11 13.36
C GLY A 3 10.98 -9.81 12.05
N THR A 4 11.50 -11.04 12.17
CA THR A 4 12.16 -11.74 11.06
C THR A 4 11.58 -13.12 10.73
N ASP A 5 10.62 -13.62 11.54
CA ASP A 5 9.97 -14.92 11.35
C ASP A 5 8.68 -14.78 10.52
N PRO A 6 8.66 -15.27 9.25
CA PRO A 6 7.48 -15.22 8.39
C PRO A 6 6.33 -16.08 8.90
N LEU A 7 6.63 -17.21 9.54
CA LEU A 7 5.63 -18.17 10.00
C LEU A 7 4.90 -17.62 11.22
N GLU A 8 5.62 -17.10 12.20
CA GLU A 8 5.00 -16.46 13.36
C GLU A 8 4.14 -15.27 12.92
N SER A 9 4.68 -14.39 12.06
CA SER A 9 3.98 -13.20 11.59
C SER A 9 2.71 -13.54 10.81
N THR A 10 2.77 -14.54 9.94
CA THR A 10 1.60 -15.03 9.18
C THR A 10 0.52 -15.58 10.11
N ARG A 11 0.92 -16.34 11.15
CA ARG A 11 -0.03 -16.85 12.16
C ARG A 11 -0.69 -15.73 12.96
N ILE A 12 0.06 -14.68 13.32
CA ILE A 12 -0.50 -13.50 14.00
C ILE A 12 -1.53 -12.81 13.11
N ILE A 13 -1.16 -12.50 11.86
CA ILE A 13 -2.06 -11.82 10.91
C ILE A 13 -3.34 -12.63 10.71
N ARG A 14 -3.23 -13.93 10.48
CA ARG A 14 -4.41 -14.78 10.29
C ARG A 14 -5.24 -15.00 11.54
N GLY A 15 -4.62 -14.99 12.72
CA GLY A 15 -5.32 -15.12 13.99
C GLY A 15 -6.07 -13.87 14.41
N GLU A 16 -5.51 -12.68 14.13
CA GLU A 16 -6.12 -11.40 14.50
C GLU A 16 -7.00 -10.82 13.38
N LEU A 17 -6.73 -11.14 12.09
CA LEU A 17 -7.50 -10.67 10.92
C LEU A 17 -8.22 -11.83 10.21
N GLY A 18 -9.09 -12.53 10.94
CA GLY A 18 -10.04 -13.48 10.36
C GLY A 18 -11.24 -12.77 9.72
N ALA A 19 -12.09 -13.52 9.03
CA ALA A 19 -13.33 -12.98 8.47
C ALA A 19 -14.17 -12.29 9.58
N PRO A 20 -14.75 -11.09 9.33
CA PRO A 20 -14.86 -10.39 8.02
C PRO A 20 -13.68 -9.48 7.67
N HIS A 21 -12.59 -9.46 8.44
CA HIS A 21 -11.42 -8.63 8.17
C HIS A 21 -10.54 -9.20 7.04
N LEU A 22 -9.67 -8.37 6.47
CA LEU A 22 -8.76 -8.77 5.40
C LEU A 22 -7.40 -9.27 5.94
N PRO A 23 -7.13 -10.58 5.96
CA PRO A 23 -5.76 -11.06 6.13
C PRO A 23 -4.91 -10.60 4.94
N HIS A 24 -3.61 -10.49 5.15
CA HIS A 24 -2.70 -9.97 4.12
C HIS A 24 -1.37 -10.70 4.05
N LEU A 25 -0.73 -10.63 2.87
CA LEU A 25 0.64 -11.09 2.70
C LEU A 25 1.59 -10.18 3.49
N ILE A 26 2.34 -10.77 4.41
CA ILE A 26 3.23 -10.03 5.32
C ILE A 26 4.41 -9.37 4.60
N GLN A 27 4.88 -8.27 5.19
CA GLN A 27 6.16 -7.63 4.88
C GLN A 27 6.99 -7.52 6.17
N LEU A 28 8.23 -8.02 6.11
CA LEU A 28 9.18 -8.12 7.23
C LEU A 28 10.52 -7.46 6.88
N PRO A 29 10.60 -6.12 6.92
CA PRO A 29 11.81 -5.39 6.51
C PRO A 29 13.05 -5.75 7.35
N ASP A 30 12.89 -6.16 8.61
CA ASP A 30 14.01 -6.52 9.51
C ASP A 30 14.82 -7.75 9.05
N ARG A 31 14.32 -8.53 8.09
CA ARG A 31 15.10 -9.61 7.46
C ARG A 31 16.22 -9.11 6.56
N GLY A 32 16.28 -7.79 6.35
CA GLY A 32 17.34 -7.11 5.61
C GLY A 32 17.04 -7.00 4.12
N VAL A 33 18.11 -6.80 3.35
CA VAL A 33 18.09 -6.46 1.92
C VAL A 33 17.11 -7.33 1.13
N GLY A 34 16.15 -6.67 0.47
CA GLY A 34 15.17 -7.31 -0.40
C GLY A 34 13.86 -7.67 0.30
N SER A 35 13.80 -7.55 1.63
CA SER A 35 12.55 -7.68 2.39
C SER A 35 11.88 -6.33 2.70
N ASP A 36 12.58 -5.21 2.45
CA ASP A 36 12.01 -3.87 2.46
C ASP A 36 11.03 -3.67 1.28
N ALA A 37 10.10 -2.72 1.41
CA ALA A 37 9.04 -2.53 0.42
C ALA A 37 9.54 -2.20 -1.00
N LEU A 38 10.63 -1.42 -1.11
CA LEU A 38 11.27 -1.10 -2.39
C LEU A 38 11.91 -2.34 -3.00
N GLY A 39 12.80 -3.01 -2.28
CA GLY A 39 13.51 -4.22 -2.75
C GLY A 39 12.57 -5.36 -3.11
N ARG A 40 11.54 -5.59 -2.28
CA ARG A 40 10.51 -6.59 -2.52
C ARG A 40 9.78 -6.31 -3.83
N THR A 41 9.34 -5.07 -4.05
CA THR A 41 8.62 -4.71 -5.27
C THR A 41 9.56 -4.70 -6.48
N ALA A 42 10.80 -4.23 -6.32
CA ALA A 42 11.80 -4.25 -7.37
C ALA A 42 12.15 -5.68 -7.85
N SER A 43 11.96 -6.68 -6.98
CA SER A 43 12.10 -8.10 -7.35
C SER A 43 10.99 -8.63 -8.27
N LEU A 44 9.89 -7.88 -8.40
CA LEU A 44 8.79 -8.20 -9.33
C LEU A 44 9.07 -7.73 -10.75
N LEU A 45 9.96 -6.73 -10.93
CA LEU A 45 10.24 -6.11 -12.22
C LEU A 45 10.70 -7.16 -13.23
N THR A 46 10.15 -7.09 -14.44
CA THR A 46 10.52 -7.95 -15.57
C THR A 46 11.56 -7.26 -16.44
N GLU A 47 12.61 -7.97 -16.86
CA GLU A 47 13.71 -7.44 -17.68
C GLU A 47 14.51 -6.27 -17.07
N LEU A 48 14.20 -5.85 -15.84
CA LEU A 48 14.96 -4.88 -15.06
C LEU A 48 15.44 -5.55 -13.78
N TYR A 49 16.70 -5.36 -13.44
CA TYR A 49 17.30 -5.93 -12.24
C TYR A 49 17.82 -4.82 -11.32
N VAL A 50 17.91 -5.12 -10.03
CA VAL A 50 18.41 -4.18 -9.03
C VAL A 50 19.49 -4.78 -8.13
N ASP A 51 20.41 -3.94 -7.67
CA ASP A 51 21.34 -4.24 -6.58
C ASP A 51 21.28 -3.16 -5.49
N VAL A 52 21.80 -3.48 -4.30
CA VAL A 52 21.92 -2.49 -3.23
C VAL A 52 23.32 -1.86 -3.28
N GLN A 53 23.34 -0.54 -3.36
CA GLN A 53 24.52 0.30 -3.24
C GLN A 53 24.49 1.07 -1.91
N PRO A 54 25.59 1.71 -1.48
CA PRO A 54 25.62 2.53 -0.26
C PRO A 54 24.53 3.60 -0.20
N HIS A 55 24.06 4.08 -1.36
CA HIS A 55 23.03 5.12 -1.50
C HIS A 55 21.63 4.56 -1.78
N GLY A 56 21.44 3.24 -1.66
CA GLY A 56 20.15 2.55 -1.84
C GLY A 56 20.11 1.65 -3.08
N TRP A 57 18.89 1.30 -3.50
CA TRP A 57 18.64 0.43 -4.64
C TRP A 57 19.03 1.12 -5.96
N ARG A 58 19.65 0.35 -6.86
CA ARG A 58 20.09 0.83 -8.17
C ARG A 58 19.79 -0.19 -9.26
N LEU A 59 19.45 0.26 -10.47
CA LEU A 59 19.35 -0.60 -11.64
C LEU A 59 20.71 -1.24 -11.98
N THR A 60 20.64 -2.48 -12.47
CA THR A 60 21.79 -3.25 -12.93
C THR A 60 21.43 -4.08 -14.17
N ASP A 61 22.42 -4.38 -15.02
CA ASP A 61 22.20 -5.08 -16.29
C ASP A 61 21.87 -6.57 -16.12
N ARG A 62 22.18 -7.15 -14.96
CA ARG A 62 22.09 -8.60 -14.72
C ARG A 62 21.61 -8.92 -13.31
N PRO A 63 20.88 -10.03 -13.12
CA PRO A 63 20.40 -10.44 -11.81
C PRO A 63 21.56 -10.74 -10.86
N GLY A 64 21.76 -9.85 -9.87
CA GLY A 64 22.80 -9.95 -8.87
C GLY A 64 22.44 -10.84 -7.68
N ARG A 65 23.24 -10.72 -6.60
CA ARG A 65 22.97 -11.41 -5.33
C ARG A 65 21.75 -10.82 -4.62
N ASP A 66 21.64 -9.49 -4.57
CA ASP A 66 20.57 -8.80 -3.85
C ASP A 66 19.20 -9.00 -4.52
N TYR A 67 19.14 -8.92 -5.85
CA TYR A 67 17.94 -9.30 -6.61
C TYR A 67 17.47 -10.72 -6.27
N ARG A 68 18.36 -11.72 -6.36
CA ARG A 68 18.02 -13.11 -6.04
C ARG A 68 17.60 -13.30 -4.58
N ARG A 69 18.19 -12.55 -3.66
CA ARG A 69 17.79 -12.54 -2.25
C ARG A 69 16.36 -11.99 -2.09
N ALA A 70 16.01 -10.89 -2.75
CA ALA A 70 14.67 -10.31 -2.71
C ALA A 70 13.62 -11.27 -3.29
N VAL A 71 13.89 -11.88 -4.45
CA VAL A 71 13.03 -12.92 -5.06
C VAL A 71 12.82 -14.10 -4.11
N SER A 72 13.91 -14.61 -3.52
CA SER A 72 13.84 -15.72 -2.56
C SER A 72 13.05 -15.34 -1.30
N ALA A 73 13.21 -14.12 -0.79
CA ALA A 73 12.53 -13.63 0.40
C ALA A 73 11.01 -13.53 0.19
N LEU A 74 10.59 -12.98 -0.96
CA LEU A 74 9.19 -12.94 -1.37
C LEU A 74 8.61 -14.34 -1.57
N GLY A 75 9.35 -15.23 -2.24
CA GLY A 75 8.93 -16.62 -2.44
C GLY A 75 8.74 -17.38 -1.13
N THR A 76 9.62 -17.17 -0.15
CA THR A 76 9.47 -17.72 1.20
C THR A 76 8.21 -17.20 1.89
N ASP A 77 7.94 -15.88 1.83
CA ASP A 77 6.74 -15.30 2.47
C ASP A 77 5.45 -15.87 1.87
N LEU A 78 5.42 -16.01 0.55
CA LEU A 78 4.27 -16.56 -0.15
C LEU A 78 4.11 -18.06 0.14
N GLY A 79 5.20 -18.83 0.14
CA GLY A 79 5.19 -20.25 0.49
C GLY A 79 4.68 -20.50 1.91
N VAL A 80 5.18 -19.73 2.88
CA VAL A 80 4.73 -19.80 4.28
C VAL A 80 3.25 -19.45 4.42
N LEU A 81 2.77 -18.43 3.70
CA LEU A 81 1.34 -18.12 3.65
C LEU A 81 0.52 -19.29 3.12
N GLY A 82 0.96 -19.92 2.02
CA GLY A 82 0.36 -21.12 1.46
C GLY A 82 0.30 -22.29 2.44
N ASP A 83 1.42 -22.59 3.11
CA ASP A 83 1.51 -23.69 4.10
C ASP A 83 0.56 -23.47 5.28
N VAL A 84 0.48 -22.23 5.78
CA VAL A 84 -0.41 -21.88 6.89
C VAL A 84 -1.88 -21.98 6.46
N ILE A 85 -2.22 -21.53 5.25
CA ILE A 85 -3.57 -21.70 4.67
C ILE A 85 -3.91 -23.19 4.51
N GLY A 86 -3.01 -23.97 3.90
CA GLY A 86 -3.20 -25.41 3.70
C GLY A 86 -3.41 -26.17 5.02
N THR A 87 -2.66 -25.81 6.06
CA THR A 87 -2.81 -26.39 7.41
C THR A 87 -4.18 -26.10 8.03
N ALA A 88 -4.78 -24.94 7.74
CA ALA A 88 -6.11 -24.58 8.24
C ALA A 88 -7.25 -25.29 7.50
N GLY A 89 -6.99 -25.82 6.29
CA GLY A 89 -7.95 -26.61 5.50
C GLY A 89 -8.96 -25.78 4.71
N ASN A 90 -8.88 -24.45 4.73
CA ASN A 90 -9.74 -23.57 3.97
C ASN A 90 -8.98 -22.35 3.40
N ALA A 91 -9.24 -22.04 2.13
CA ALA A 91 -8.76 -20.80 1.52
C ALA A 91 -9.44 -19.59 2.18
N PRO A 92 -8.76 -18.45 2.31
CA PRO A 92 -9.37 -17.25 2.85
C PRO A 92 -10.38 -16.70 1.85
N GLY A 93 -11.53 -16.23 2.36
CA GLY A 93 -12.60 -15.66 1.55
C GLY A 93 -12.27 -14.29 0.95
N ALA A 94 -11.16 -13.67 1.35
CA ALA A 94 -10.54 -12.49 0.73
C ALA A 94 -9.07 -12.40 1.19
N LEU A 95 -8.20 -11.79 0.39
CA LEU A 95 -6.80 -11.55 0.78
C LEU A 95 -6.33 -10.19 0.27
N LYS A 96 -5.54 -9.49 1.08
CA LYS A 96 -4.88 -8.25 0.67
C LYS A 96 -3.39 -8.49 0.38
N VAL A 97 -2.88 -7.91 -0.71
CA VAL A 97 -1.44 -7.79 -0.98
C VAL A 97 -1.09 -6.33 -1.22
N GLN A 98 0.20 -6.01 -1.15
CA GLN A 98 0.67 -4.64 -1.33
C GLN A 98 2.03 -4.58 -2.03
N LEU A 99 2.22 -3.54 -2.84
CA LEU A 99 3.43 -3.28 -3.60
C LEU A 99 3.68 -1.77 -3.70
N ARG A 100 4.94 -1.36 -3.93
CA ARG A 100 5.27 0.05 -4.20
C ARG A 100 4.85 0.43 -5.62
N GLY A 101 4.19 1.57 -5.77
CA GLY A 101 3.76 2.05 -7.09
C GLY A 101 4.91 2.63 -7.94
N PRO A 102 4.66 2.90 -9.22
CA PRO A 102 5.68 3.35 -10.17
C PRO A 102 6.34 4.69 -9.77
N LEU A 103 5.63 5.63 -9.14
CA LEU A 103 6.23 6.92 -8.79
C LEU A 103 7.23 6.75 -7.64
N SER A 104 6.80 6.09 -6.58
CA SER A 104 7.61 5.73 -5.41
C SER A 104 8.81 4.87 -5.77
N LEU A 105 8.65 3.87 -6.65
CA LEU A 105 9.79 3.10 -7.16
C LEU A 105 10.78 3.98 -7.92
N SER A 106 10.29 4.88 -8.78
CA SER A 106 11.17 5.75 -9.56
C SER A 106 11.94 6.75 -8.68
N ALA A 107 11.35 7.19 -7.56
CA ALA A 107 12.00 8.04 -6.56
C ALA A 107 12.97 7.24 -5.66
N GLY A 108 12.67 5.97 -5.41
CA GLY A 108 13.46 5.09 -4.55
C GLY A 108 14.71 4.51 -5.22
N ILE A 109 14.62 4.15 -6.52
CA ILE A 109 15.68 3.43 -7.25
C ILE A 109 16.54 4.40 -8.08
N SER A 110 17.85 4.20 -8.03
CA SER A 110 18.83 4.96 -8.81
C SER A 110 19.19 4.28 -10.14
N LEU A 111 19.56 5.08 -11.12
CA LEU A 111 20.24 4.68 -12.36
C LEU A 111 21.69 4.30 -12.08
N HIS A 112 22.36 3.67 -13.05
CA HIS A 112 23.77 3.28 -12.95
C HIS A 112 24.72 4.42 -12.57
N HIS A 113 24.44 5.63 -13.04
CA HIS A 113 25.23 6.84 -12.76
C HIS A 113 24.83 7.55 -11.45
N GLY A 114 23.94 6.96 -10.63
CA GLY A 114 23.64 7.39 -9.27
C GLY A 114 22.41 8.29 -9.08
N GLU A 115 21.93 8.97 -10.13
CA GLU A 115 20.68 9.76 -10.05
C GLU A 115 19.46 8.85 -9.97
N LYS A 116 18.33 9.33 -9.48
CA LYS A 116 17.09 8.53 -9.43
C LYS A 116 16.55 8.23 -10.83
N ILE A 117 15.90 7.07 -11.00
CA ILE A 117 15.11 6.74 -12.21
C ILE A 117 14.14 7.88 -12.51
N LEU A 118 13.60 8.52 -11.46
CA LEU A 118 12.73 9.68 -11.55
C LEU A 118 13.26 10.79 -12.47
N SER A 119 14.57 10.94 -12.63
CA SER A 119 15.19 11.96 -13.48
C SER A 119 15.06 11.70 -14.99
N ASP A 120 14.82 10.46 -15.40
CA ASP A 120 14.85 10.03 -16.80
C ASP A 120 13.47 9.53 -17.27
N VAL A 121 12.92 10.19 -18.29
CA VAL A 121 11.57 9.89 -18.82
C VAL A 121 11.48 8.47 -19.39
N GLY A 122 12.53 8.01 -20.08
CA GLY A 122 12.58 6.67 -20.66
C GLY A 122 12.64 5.61 -19.57
N ALA A 123 13.52 5.79 -18.59
CA ALA A 123 13.67 4.85 -17.48
C ALA A 123 12.40 4.77 -16.61
N ARG A 124 11.68 5.88 -16.40
CA ARG A 124 10.37 5.87 -15.71
C ARG A 124 9.33 5.05 -16.46
N ARG A 125 9.28 5.20 -17.78
CA ARG A 125 8.37 4.42 -18.64
C ARG A 125 8.71 2.94 -18.58
N ASP A 126 9.97 2.58 -18.80
CA ASP A 126 10.42 1.19 -18.78
C ASP A 126 10.16 0.54 -17.41
N LEU A 127 10.38 1.28 -16.32
CA LEU A 127 10.04 0.85 -14.96
C LEU A 127 8.53 0.61 -14.79
N ALA A 128 7.68 1.52 -15.27
CA ALA A 128 6.23 1.39 -15.15
C ALA A 128 5.69 0.19 -15.94
N ASP A 129 6.16 0.01 -17.18
CA ASP A 129 5.78 -1.12 -18.04
C ASP A 129 6.26 -2.46 -17.40
N SER A 130 7.52 -2.51 -16.95
CA SER A 130 8.10 -3.66 -16.24
C SER A 130 7.39 -4.01 -14.93
N LEU A 131 6.96 -3.00 -14.17
CA LEU A 131 6.20 -3.21 -12.93
C LEU A 131 4.80 -3.78 -13.21
N ALA A 132 4.11 -3.28 -14.23
CA ALA A 132 2.79 -3.78 -14.60
C ALA A 132 2.84 -5.28 -14.95
N ASP A 133 3.80 -5.68 -15.79
CA ASP A 133 4.04 -7.08 -16.17
C ASP A 133 4.40 -7.96 -14.96
N GLY A 134 5.26 -7.44 -14.07
CA GLY A 134 5.65 -8.11 -12.83
C GLY A 134 4.50 -8.30 -11.85
N ALA A 135 3.66 -7.28 -11.70
CA ALA A 135 2.52 -7.27 -10.80
C ALA A 135 1.44 -8.27 -11.24
N VAL A 136 1.21 -8.44 -12.55
CA VAL A 136 0.32 -9.48 -13.10
C VAL A 136 0.79 -10.87 -12.66
N LYS A 137 2.08 -11.18 -12.83
CA LYS A 137 2.66 -12.47 -12.40
C LYS A 137 2.51 -12.67 -10.89
N HIS A 138 2.76 -11.61 -10.11
CA HIS A 138 2.63 -11.66 -8.66
C HIS A 138 1.21 -11.98 -8.20
N VAL A 139 0.19 -11.33 -8.78
CA VAL A 139 -1.23 -11.59 -8.47
C VAL A 139 -1.59 -13.05 -8.75
N HIS A 140 -1.19 -13.57 -9.92
CA HIS A 140 -1.43 -14.98 -10.27
C HIS A 140 -0.73 -15.95 -9.32
N ASP A 141 0.51 -15.68 -8.94
CA ASP A 141 1.23 -16.51 -7.97
C ASP A 141 0.56 -16.51 -6.60
N VAL A 142 0.08 -15.34 -6.14
CA VAL A 142 -0.66 -15.24 -4.88
C VAL A 142 -1.94 -16.05 -4.93
N GLN A 143 -2.76 -15.88 -5.97
CA GLN A 143 -4.00 -16.64 -6.14
C GLN A 143 -3.74 -18.15 -6.23
N ARG A 144 -2.72 -18.57 -6.99
CA ARG A 144 -2.33 -19.97 -7.16
C ARG A 144 -1.90 -20.61 -5.85
N VAL A 145 -1.13 -19.92 -5.03
CA VAL A 145 -0.59 -20.46 -3.77
C VAL A 145 -1.64 -20.44 -2.65
N THR A 146 -2.50 -19.42 -2.61
CA THR A 146 -3.42 -19.20 -1.48
C THR A 146 -4.84 -19.68 -1.73
N GLY A 147 -5.23 -19.84 -3.00
CA GLY A 147 -6.62 -20.06 -3.41
C GLY A 147 -7.56 -18.89 -3.09
N ALA A 148 -7.01 -17.72 -2.71
CA ALA A 148 -7.79 -16.60 -2.24
C ALA A 148 -8.50 -15.86 -3.38
N THR A 149 -9.83 -15.77 -3.28
CA THR A 149 -10.65 -14.91 -4.14
C THR A 149 -11.77 -14.30 -3.29
N PRO A 150 -11.90 -12.96 -3.21
CA PRO A 150 -11.19 -11.99 -4.04
C PRO A 150 -9.87 -11.47 -3.48
N LEU A 151 -9.09 -10.83 -4.36
CA LEU A 151 -7.80 -10.20 -4.03
C LEU A 151 -7.91 -8.67 -4.05
N THR A 152 -7.49 -8.04 -2.96
CA THR A 152 -7.30 -6.58 -2.88
C THR A 152 -5.81 -6.27 -3.02
N VAL A 153 -5.45 -5.35 -3.91
CA VAL A 153 -4.07 -4.89 -4.11
C VAL A 153 -3.95 -3.44 -3.66
N VAL A 154 -3.08 -3.19 -2.68
CA VAL A 154 -2.72 -1.84 -2.25
C VAL A 154 -1.46 -1.40 -2.96
N VAL A 155 -1.56 -0.37 -3.79
CA VAL A 155 -0.42 0.29 -4.44
C VAL A 155 0.03 1.42 -3.53
N GLU A 156 1.16 1.21 -2.87
CA GLU A 156 1.72 2.15 -1.91
C GLU A 156 2.61 3.16 -2.64
N GLU A 157 2.25 4.43 -2.54
CA GLU A 157 2.85 5.56 -3.24
C GLU A 157 3.22 6.71 -2.27
N PRO A 158 3.98 6.45 -1.17
CA PRO A 158 4.29 7.47 -0.17
C PRO A 158 5.10 8.67 -0.70
N GLU A 159 5.77 8.52 -1.85
CA GLU A 159 6.52 9.60 -2.49
C GLU A 159 5.75 10.29 -3.62
N ALA A 160 4.50 9.89 -3.94
CA ALA A 160 3.77 10.43 -5.08
C ALA A 160 3.59 11.96 -5.01
N ALA A 161 3.21 12.50 -3.86
CA ALA A 161 3.05 13.95 -3.73
C ALA A 161 4.39 14.70 -3.88
N ALA A 162 5.50 14.11 -3.43
CA ALA A 162 6.84 14.68 -3.63
C ALA A 162 7.31 14.58 -5.08
N VAL A 163 7.00 13.48 -5.77
CA VAL A 163 7.28 13.29 -7.20
C VAL A 163 6.50 14.31 -8.05
N LEU A 164 5.21 14.48 -7.77
CA LEU A 164 4.34 15.40 -8.49
C LEU A 164 4.62 16.89 -8.14
N GLY A 165 5.17 17.15 -6.94
CA GLY A 165 5.58 18.49 -6.51
C GLY A 165 7.03 18.86 -6.84
N GLY A 166 7.83 17.95 -7.41
CA GLY A 166 9.26 18.20 -7.64
C GLY A 166 10.06 18.42 -6.35
N ALA A 167 9.71 17.67 -5.30
CA ALA A 167 10.31 17.75 -3.97
C ALA A 167 11.27 16.60 -3.65
N VAL A 168 11.52 15.69 -4.60
CA VAL A 168 12.47 14.58 -4.44
C VAL A 168 13.90 15.11 -4.61
N PRO A 169 14.82 14.93 -3.65
CA PRO A 169 16.20 15.37 -3.78
C PRO A 169 16.95 14.69 -4.93
N THR A 170 17.85 15.43 -5.57
CA THR A 170 18.88 14.87 -6.47
C THR A 170 19.89 14.04 -5.69
N ALA A 171 20.67 13.21 -6.37
CA ALA A 171 21.76 12.43 -5.76
C ALA A 171 22.75 13.28 -4.95
N SER A 172 22.97 14.53 -5.34
CA SER A 172 23.84 15.47 -4.61
C SER A 172 23.20 16.07 -3.35
N GLY A 173 21.87 16.02 -3.23
CA GLY A 173 21.10 16.65 -2.16
C GLY A 173 20.98 18.18 -2.24
N TYR A 174 21.66 18.86 -3.17
CA TYR A 174 21.64 20.33 -3.26
C TYR A 174 20.40 20.90 -3.96
N ARG A 175 19.71 20.09 -4.76
CA ARG A 175 18.54 20.46 -5.55
C ARG A 175 17.53 19.33 -5.53
N ASN A 176 16.30 19.65 -5.92
CA ASN A 176 15.27 18.66 -6.17
C ASN A 176 15.18 18.33 -7.67
N LEU A 177 14.74 17.11 -7.95
CA LEU A 177 14.33 16.65 -9.26
C LEU A 177 13.06 17.37 -9.69
N ARG A 178 12.90 17.54 -11.01
CA ARG A 178 11.72 18.20 -11.57
C ARG A 178 10.46 17.39 -11.26
N ALA A 179 9.35 18.10 -11.09
CA ALA A 179 8.05 17.47 -10.99
C ALA A 179 7.78 16.60 -12.21
N VAL A 180 7.22 15.41 -11.97
CA VAL A 180 6.67 14.57 -13.04
C VAL A 180 5.32 15.12 -13.48
N ASP A 181 5.06 15.12 -14.78
CA ASP A 181 3.80 15.56 -15.32
C ASP A 181 2.64 14.69 -14.82
N ARG A 182 1.52 15.31 -14.45
CA ARG A 182 0.36 14.59 -13.87
C ARG A 182 -0.27 13.61 -14.86
N GLN A 183 -0.25 13.90 -16.16
CA GLN A 183 -0.77 12.99 -17.19
C GLN A 183 0.17 11.79 -17.37
N GLU A 184 1.48 12.01 -17.28
CA GLU A 184 2.46 10.92 -17.27
C GLU A 184 2.26 10.00 -16.06
N ALA A 185 2.13 10.57 -14.86
CA ALA A 185 1.87 9.81 -13.64
C ALA A 185 0.56 9.00 -13.72
N ALA A 186 -0.53 9.65 -14.15
CA ALA A 186 -1.82 8.99 -14.34
C ALA A 186 -1.73 7.85 -15.38
N LYS A 187 -0.92 8.00 -16.43
CA LYS A 187 -0.68 6.94 -17.42
C LYS A 187 0.04 5.74 -16.79
N HIS A 188 1.09 5.95 -16.00
CA HIS A 188 1.81 4.86 -15.33
C HIS A 188 0.91 4.11 -14.33
N TRP A 189 0.12 4.85 -13.55
CA TRP A 189 -0.88 4.24 -12.68
C TRP A 189 -1.93 3.45 -13.44
N LYS A 190 -2.47 4.01 -14.53
CA LYS A 190 -3.47 3.34 -15.35
C LYS A 190 -2.98 2.01 -15.92
N GLY A 191 -1.75 1.97 -16.44
CA GLY A 191 -1.14 0.73 -16.95
C GLY A 191 -1.04 -0.34 -15.86
N LEU A 192 -0.54 0.02 -14.67
CA LEU A 192 -0.45 -0.89 -13.54
C LEU A 192 -1.83 -1.39 -13.08
N VAL A 193 -2.79 -0.48 -12.88
CA VAL A 193 -4.15 -0.84 -12.43
C VAL A 193 -4.82 -1.77 -13.44
N GLN A 194 -4.71 -1.48 -14.74
CA GLN A 194 -5.26 -2.35 -15.79
C GLN A 194 -4.67 -3.75 -15.72
N GLY A 195 -3.35 -3.89 -15.61
CA GLY A 195 -2.71 -5.20 -15.47
C GLY A 195 -3.18 -5.95 -14.22
N LEU A 196 -3.25 -5.28 -13.07
CA LEU A 196 -3.76 -5.87 -11.82
C LEU A 196 -5.20 -6.38 -11.96
N ARG A 197 -6.07 -5.63 -12.63
CA ARG A 197 -7.46 -6.02 -12.90
C ARG A 197 -7.54 -7.23 -13.81
N GLU A 198 -6.80 -7.23 -14.91
CA GLU A 198 -6.73 -8.35 -15.86
C GLU A 198 -6.20 -9.63 -15.19
N ALA A 199 -5.31 -9.49 -14.21
CA ALA A 199 -4.81 -10.60 -13.39
C ALA A 199 -5.81 -11.10 -12.33
N GLY A 200 -6.94 -10.41 -12.12
CA GLY A 200 -8.01 -10.81 -11.20
C GLY A 200 -8.00 -10.11 -9.84
N ALA A 201 -7.37 -8.94 -9.71
CA ALA A 201 -7.57 -8.08 -8.54
C ALA A 201 -8.99 -7.47 -8.55
N GLU A 202 -9.78 -7.74 -7.51
CA GLU A 202 -11.14 -7.19 -7.37
C GLU A 202 -11.15 -5.75 -6.89
N THR A 203 -10.14 -5.35 -6.12
CA THR A 203 -10.02 -3.98 -5.62
C THR A 203 -8.57 -3.53 -5.70
N VAL A 204 -8.34 -2.36 -6.28
CA VAL A 204 -7.03 -1.71 -6.34
C VAL A 204 -7.10 -0.38 -5.60
N VAL A 205 -6.35 -0.28 -4.51
CA VAL A 205 -6.35 0.87 -3.59
C VAL A 205 -5.04 1.65 -3.74
N LEU A 206 -5.12 2.97 -3.90
CA LEU A 206 -3.94 3.82 -3.79
C LEU A 206 -3.69 4.17 -2.32
N ALA A 207 -2.50 3.89 -1.81
CA ALA A 207 -2.06 4.36 -0.49
C ALA A 207 -0.95 5.41 -0.65
N PRO A 208 -1.28 6.72 -0.74
CA PRO A 208 -0.33 7.77 -1.09
C PRO A 208 0.57 8.22 0.07
N GLY A 209 0.46 7.59 1.23
CA GLY A 209 1.19 7.98 2.44
C GLY A 209 0.74 9.32 3.01
N THR A 210 1.59 9.92 3.85
CA THR A 210 1.23 11.07 4.71
C THR A 210 2.01 12.34 4.41
N GLY A 211 2.92 12.32 3.41
CA GLY A 211 3.81 13.42 3.07
C GLY A 211 3.31 14.23 1.89
N PHE A 212 2.70 15.39 2.13
CA PHE A 212 2.28 16.34 1.10
C PHE A 212 3.14 17.60 1.17
N PRO A 213 4.24 17.68 0.40
CA PRO A 213 5.12 18.84 0.44
C PRO A 213 4.43 20.07 -0.17
N ALA A 214 4.85 21.26 0.26
CA ALA A 214 4.39 22.51 -0.34
C ALA A 214 4.73 22.52 -1.86
N GLY A 215 3.72 22.84 -2.68
CA GLY A 215 3.84 22.80 -4.14
C GLY A 215 3.58 21.43 -4.78
N GLY A 216 3.34 20.39 -3.98
CA GLY A 216 2.75 19.13 -4.46
C GLY A 216 1.24 19.23 -4.68
N PRO A 217 0.62 18.16 -5.23
CA PRO A 217 -0.83 18.11 -5.41
C PRO A 217 -1.54 18.14 -4.05
N SER A 218 -2.76 18.67 -4.02
CA SER A 218 -3.63 18.52 -2.83
C SER A 218 -4.20 17.09 -2.75
N TRP A 219 -4.78 16.74 -1.60
CA TRP A 219 -5.47 15.45 -1.47
C TRP A 219 -6.61 15.28 -2.48
N PRO A 220 -7.55 16.25 -2.66
CA PRO A 220 -8.63 16.13 -3.65
C PRO A 220 -8.12 15.92 -5.08
N GLU A 221 -7.02 16.60 -5.43
CA GLU A 221 -6.35 16.45 -6.72
C GLU A 221 -5.80 15.04 -6.92
N LEU A 222 -5.09 14.50 -5.93
CA LEU A 222 -4.53 13.16 -5.98
C LEU A 222 -5.63 12.08 -6.05
N ILE A 223 -6.71 12.25 -5.26
CA ILE A 223 -7.88 11.37 -5.30
C ILE A 223 -8.50 11.40 -6.69
N THR A 224 -8.71 12.57 -7.26
CA THR A 224 -9.31 12.70 -8.61
C THR A 224 -8.45 12.05 -9.68
N ASP A 225 -7.14 12.29 -9.69
CA ASP A 225 -6.21 11.72 -10.66
C ASP A 225 -6.13 10.20 -10.54
N SER A 226 -6.10 9.67 -9.31
CA SER A 226 -6.04 8.22 -9.06
C SER A 226 -7.33 7.49 -9.48
N LEU A 227 -8.50 8.04 -9.15
CA LEU A 227 -9.77 7.48 -9.63
C LEU A 227 -9.85 7.51 -11.16
N ALA A 228 -9.38 8.58 -11.79
CA ALA A 228 -9.30 8.67 -13.26
C ALA A 228 -8.30 7.68 -13.87
N ALA A 229 -7.25 7.30 -13.14
CA ALA A 229 -6.32 6.23 -13.52
C ALA A 229 -6.90 4.82 -13.32
N GLY A 230 -8.05 4.69 -12.66
CA GLY A 230 -8.79 3.44 -12.50
C GLY A 230 -8.69 2.79 -11.11
N PHE A 231 -8.03 3.43 -10.15
CA PHE A 231 -8.09 2.98 -8.76
C PHE A 231 -9.54 2.99 -8.25
N ASP A 232 -9.90 2.03 -7.41
CA ASP A 232 -11.25 1.94 -6.83
C ASP A 232 -11.46 2.97 -5.71
N THR A 233 -10.38 3.24 -4.97
CA THR A 233 -10.41 4.09 -3.79
C THR A 233 -8.99 4.46 -3.36
N VAL A 234 -8.90 5.35 -2.37
CA VAL A 234 -7.65 5.76 -1.72
C VAL A 234 -7.65 5.39 -0.25
N CYS A 235 -6.46 5.18 0.30
CA CYS A 235 -6.20 5.12 1.73
C CYS A 235 -5.94 6.54 2.24
N LEU A 236 -6.91 7.11 2.95
CA LEU A 236 -6.85 8.46 3.49
C LEU A 236 -6.27 8.44 4.90
N ASP A 237 -5.35 9.36 5.21
CA ASP A 237 -4.93 9.60 6.59
C ASP A 237 -6.05 10.28 7.36
N GLY A 238 -6.78 9.52 8.18
CA GLY A 238 -7.94 10.01 8.90
C GLY A 238 -7.63 11.10 9.95
N GLN A 239 -6.36 11.24 10.35
CA GLN A 239 -5.91 12.24 11.31
C GLN A 239 -5.44 13.53 10.63
N ARG A 240 -4.77 13.43 9.48
CA ARG A 240 -4.12 14.57 8.80
C ARG A 240 -4.88 15.09 7.59
N ALA A 241 -5.77 14.30 7.00
CA ALA A 241 -6.51 14.72 5.83
C ALA A 241 -7.38 15.95 6.12
N GLU A 242 -7.28 16.92 5.21
CA GLU A 242 -8.07 18.14 5.23
C GLU A 242 -9.54 17.88 4.89
N LEU A 243 -10.43 18.83 5.21
CA LEU A 243 -11.86 18.67 4.98
C LEU A 243 -12.20 18.42 3.51
N ALA A 244 -11.51 19.08 2.57
CA ALA A 244 -11.74 18.88 1.14
C ALA A 244 -11.45 17.44 0.68
N ALA A 245 -10.46 16.78 1.29
CA ALA A 245 -10.16 15.37 1.01
C ALA A 245 -11.31 14.47 1.48
N TRP A 246 -11.83 14.76 2.67
CA TRP A 246 -12.99 14.08 3.23
C TRP A 246 -14.26 14.29 2.40
N GLU A 247 -14.52 15.51 1.92
CA GLU A 247 -15.62 15.82 1.00
C GLU A 247 -15.52 15.00 -0.29
N ARG A 248 -14.31 14.90 -0.87
CA ARG A 248 -14.11 14.09 -2.08
C ARG A 248 -14.34 12.60 -1.83
N CYS A 249 -13.92 12.08 -0.69
CA CYS A 249 -14.21 10.69 -0.29
C CYS A 249 -15.70 10.46 0.02
N ALA A 250 -16.40 11.47 0.56
CA ALA A 250 -17.83 11.41 0.80
C ALA A 250 -18.60 11.24 -0.52
N GLU A 251 -18.26 12.02 -1.56
CA GLU A 251 -18.83 11.89 -2.90
C GLU A 251 -18.62 10.49 -3.49
N LEU A 252 -17.44 9.89 -3.27
CA LEU A 252 -17.13 8.53 -3.71
C LEU A 252 -18.02 7.50 -3.01
N VAL A 253 -18.17 7.62 -1.69
CA VAL A 253 -18.99 6.69 -0.88
C VAL A 253 -20.48 6.83 -1.20
N ASP A 254 -20.98 8.05 -1.42
CA ASP A 254 -22.37 8.29 -1.85
C ASP A 254 -22.68 7.66 -3.22
N GLN A 255 -21.67 7.52 -4.09
CA GLN A 255 -21.78 6.84 -5.37
C GLN A 255 -21.63 5.31 -5.27
N GLY A 256 -21.55 4.77 -4.05
CA GLY A 256 -21.40 3.33 -3.79
C GLY A 256 -19.95 2.85 -3.75
N GLY A 257 -18.97 3.76 -3.78
CA GLY A 257 -17.55 3.44 -3.63
C GLY A 257 -17.17 3.08 -2.19
N GLN A 258 -15.92 2.65 -2.02
CA GLN A 258 -15.33 2.31 -0.72
C GLN A 258 -14.41 3.44 -0.24
N LEU A 259 -14.14 3.49 1.06
CA LEU A 259 -13.16 4.40 1.67
C LEU A 259 -12.22 3.63 2.59
N TRP A 260 -10.92 3.76 2.37
CA TRP A 260 -9.91 3.20 3.26
C TRP A 260 -9.37 4.30 4.16
N LEU A 261 -9.33 4.07 5.48
CA LEU A 261 -8.93 5.07 6.47
C LEU A 261 -7.80 4.56 7.36
N GLU A 262 -6.67 5.27 7.35
CA GLU A 262 -5.64 5.12 8.37
C GLU A 262 -6.08 5.85 9.63
N THR A 263 -6.15 5.15 10.77
CA THR A 263 -6.72 5.70 12.01
C THR A 263 -5.79 5.60 13.20
N LEU A 264 -5.29 4.40 13.49
CA LEU A 264 -4.47 4.10 14.66
C LEU A 264 -3.00 4.19 14.30
N ASN A 265 -2.31 5.20 14.84
CA ASN A 265 -0.87 5.33 14.72
C ASN A 265 -0.17 4.46 15.78
N PRO A 266 0.64 3.46 15.38
CA PRO A 266 1.30 2.56 16.31
C PRO A 266 2.41 3.21 17.13
N GLU A 267 2.91 4.38 16.72
CA GLU A 267 3.94 5.16 17.41
C GLU A 267 3.36 6.12 18.48
N GLN A 268 2.03 6.20 18.58
CA GLN A 268 1.31 7.05 19.53
C GLN A 268 0.51 6.24 20.54
N GLU A 269 0.00 6.90 21.58
CA GLU A 269 -0.97 6.27 22.47
C GLU A 269 -2.24 5.91 21.68
N LEU A 270 -2.61 4.64 21.71
CA LEU A 270 -3.74 4.14 20.94
C LEU A 270 -5.05 4.66 21.52
N LEU A 271 -5.84 5.31 20.66
CA LEU A 271 -7.19 5.71 21.00
C LEU A 271 -8.01 4.51 21.50
N GLY A 272 -8.83 4.74 22.53
CA GLY A 272 -9.85 3.79 22.95
C GLY A 272 -10.86 3.56 21.82
N VAL A 273 -11.48 2.37 21.77
CA VAL A 273 -12.45 1.99 20.70
C VAL A 273 -13.51 3.07 20.51
N LYS A 274 -14.13 3.54 21.61
CA LYS A 274 -15.15 4.59 21.57
C LYS A 274 -14.65 5.89 20.95
N ALA A 275 -13.42 6.31 21.30
CA ALA A 275 -12.84 7.54 20.77
C ALA A 275 -12.51 7.41 19.28
N ALA A 276 -12.00 6.25 18.85
CA ALA A 276 -11.71 5.97 17.45
C ALA A 276 -12.99 5.93 16.60
N VAL A 277 -14.06 5.27 17.07
CA VAL A 277 -15.37 5.28 16.41
C VAL A 277 -15.93 6.70 16.32
N GLN A 278 -15.88 7.47 17.40
CA GLN A 278 -16.34 8.86 17.42
C GLN A 278 -15.57 9.76 16.45
N ALA A 279 -14.26 9.52 16.27
CA ALA A 279 -13.45 10.29 15.32
C ALA A 279 -13.94 10.10 13.87
N VAL A 280 -14.22 8.85 13.47
CA VAL A 280 -14.76 8.53 12.13
C VAL A 280 -16.21 9.02 11.99
N HIS A 281 -17.07 8.66 12.95
CA HIS A 281 -18.50 8.99 12.91
C HIS A 281 -18.76 10.50 12.89
N ARG A 282 -17.96 11.29 13.64
CA ARG A 282 -18.06 12.76 13.63
C ARG A 282 -17.81 13.32 12.24
N ARG A 283 -16.86 12.78 11.47
CA ARG A 283 -16.59 13.22 10.10
C ARG A 283 -17.75 12.93 9.17
N PHE A 284 -18.32 11.72 9.24
CA PHE A 284 -19.53 11.35 8.48
C PHE A 284 -20.69 12.30 8.79
N ARG A 285 -20.95 12.55 10.07
CA ARG A 285 -22.00 13.49 10.52
C ARG A 285 -21.77 14.92 10.05
N MET A 286 -20.52 15.39 10.08
CA MET A 286 -20.16 16.73 9.58
C MET A 286 -20.39 16.89 8.08
N LEU A 287 -20.18 15.82 7.30
CA LEU A 287 -20.38 15.79 5.85
C LEU A 287 -21.83 15.46 5.44
N GLY A 288 -22.70 15.17 6.41
CA GLY A 288 -24.09 14.80 6.15
C GLY A 288 -24.29 13.37 5.65
N LEU A 289 -23.27 12.51 5.72
CA LEU A 289 -23.36 11.11 5.32
C LEU A 289 -24.23 10.32 6.30
N PRO A 290 -25.18 9.49 5.83
CA PRO A 290 -25.96 8.61 6.70
C PRO A 290 -25.10 7.49 7.30
N ASP A 291 -25.45 7.05 8.51
CA ASP A 291 -24.71 6.01 9.24
C ASP A 291 -24.66 4.68 8.48
N ALA A 292 -25.63 4.39 7.61
CA ALA A 292 -25.65 3.24 6.72
C ALA A 292 -24.39 3.11 5.84
N LEU A 293 -23.77 4.24 5.46
CA LEU A 293 -22.56 4.27 4.62
C LEU A 293 -21.28 3.95 5.39
N LEU A 294 -21.32 3.83 6.72
CA LEU A 294 -20.17 3.35 7.50
C LEU A 294 -19.73 1.94 7.09
N GLY A 295 -20.61 1.15 6.44
CA GLY A 295 -20.27 -0.17 5.90
C GLY A 295 -19.31 -0.13 4.71
N ALA A 296 -19.11 1.05 4.09
CA ALA A 296 -18.15 1.25 3.02
C ALA A 296 -16.74 1.59 3.52
N VAL A 297 -16.53 1.63 4.84
CA VAL A 297 -15.27 2.05 5.45
C VAL A 297 -14.41 0.83 5.81
N THR A 298 -13.21 0.76 5.25
CA THR A 298 -12.17 -0.16 5.69
C THR A 298 -11.16 0.57 6.57
N LEU A 299 -10.96 0.12 7.80
CA LEU A 299 -9.99 0.70 8.71
C LEU A 299 -8.62 0.03 8.54
N MET A 300 -7.58 0.87 8.44
CA MET A 300 -6.18 0.49 8.37
C MET A 300 -5.39 1.09 9.54
N PRO A 301 -4.39 0.40 10.09
CA PRO A 301 -3.40 1.05 10.94
C PRO A 301 -2.61 2.05 10.08
N ALA A 302 -2.20 3.16 10.67
CA ALA A 302 -1.25 4.05 9.98
C ALA A 302 0.12 3.35 9.83
N PRO A 303 0.98 3.81 8.90
CA PRO A 303 2.33 3.29 8.73
C PRO A 303 3.16 3.27 10.04
N GLY A 304 4.19 2.43 10.09
CA GLY A 304 5.12 2.35 11.24
C GLY A 304 4.97 1.08 12.09
N LEU A 305 4.11 0.13 11.73
CA LEU A 305 4.03 -1.15 12.44
C LEU A 305 5.36 -1.91 12.42
N GLU A 306 6.12 -1.79 11.34
CA GLU A 306 7.44 -2.39 11.16
C GLU A 306 8.48 -1.95 12.19
N THR A 307 8.36 -0.77 12.81
CA THR A 307 9.30 -0.28 13.84
C THR A 307 8.85 -0.62 15.26
N THR A 308 7.69 -1.27 15.43
CA THR A 308 7.12 -1.57 16.75
C THR A 308 7.48 -2.95 17.28
N THR A 309 7.05 -3.29 18.50
CA THR A 309 7.18 -4.66 19.02
C THR A 309 6.04 -5.57 18.53
N PRO A 310 6.23 -6.90 18.44
CA PRO A 310 5.16 -7.83 18.11
C PRO A 310 3.93 -7.71 19.04
N GLU A 311 4.14 -7.42 20.33
CA GLU A 311 3.05 -7.16 21.29
C GLU A 311 2.26 -5.90 20.93
N THR A 312 2.95 -4.80 20.61
CA THR A 312 2.31 -3.55 20.18
C THR A 312 1.53 -3.77 18.90
N THR A 313 2.11 -4.48 17.93
CA THR A 313 1.44 -4.86 16.69
C THR A 313 0.14 -5.64 16.95
N ARG A 314 0.17 -6.69 17.79
CA ARG A 314 -1.05 -7.42 18.18
C ARG A 314 -2.08 -6.51 18.82
N ARG A 315 -1.65 -5.61 19.70
CA ARG A 315 -2.54 -4.64 20.37
C ARG A 315 -3.19 -3.68 19.37
N VAL A 316 -2.45 -3.20 18.37
CA VAL A 316 -2.97 -2.33 17.30
C VAL A 316 -3.97 -3.08 16.43
N LEU A 317 -3.62 -4.29 15.97
CA LEU A 317 -4.51 -5.12 15.14
C LEU A 317 -5.80 -5.45 15.88
N ARG A 318 -5.72 -5.83 17.16
CA ARG A 318 -6.92 -6.06 17.97
C ARG A 318 -7.75 -4.80 18.17
N ARG A 319 -7.10 -3.66 18.39
CA ARG A 319 -7.81 -2.38 18.55
C ARG A 319 -8.55 -2.00 17.26
N ILE A 320 -7.95 -2.23 16.10
CA ILE A 320 -8.58 -1.86 14.83
C ILE A 320 -9.77 -2.75 14.50
N THR A 321 -9.68 -4.06 14.77
CA THR A 321 -10.82 -4.98 14.58
C THR A 321 -11.98 -4.64 15.51
N GLN A 322 -11.70 -4.42 16.80
CA GLN A 322 -12.71 -3.94 17.76
C GLN A 322 -13.34 -2.60 17.35
N THR A 323 -12.56 -1.71 16.74
CA THR A 323 -13.08 -0.42 16.25
C THR A 323 -13.97 -0.61 15.03
N ALA A 324 -13.60 -1.49 14.09
CA ALA A 324 -14.42 -1.83 12.94
C ALA A 324 -15.75 -2.47 13.35
N GLU A 325 -15.73 -3.43 14.29
CA GLU A 325 -16.93 -4.06 14.84
C GLU A 325 -17.85 -3.03 15.53
N ALA A 326 -17.28 -2.13 16.34
CA ALA A 326 -18.05 -1.09 16.99
C ALA A 326 -18.61 -0.06 16.01
N LEU A 327 -17.92 0.21 14.89
CA LEU A 327 -18.42 1.06 13.82
C LEU A 327 -19.60 0.40 13.09
N ASP A 328 -19.55 -0.92 12.88
CA ASP A 328 -20.66 -1.69 12.30
C ASP A 328 -21.89 -1.70 13.22
N GLN A 329 -21.71 -1.71 14.54
CA GLN A 329 -22.82 -1.54 15.50
C GLN A 329 -23.48 -0.17 15.38
N VAL A 330 -22.72 0.91 15.15
CA VAL A 330 -23.28 2.24 14.90
C VAL A 330 -24.10 2.23 13.61
N ARG A 331 -23.57 1.62 12.53
CA ARG A 331 -24.27 1.47 11.25
C ARG A 331 -25.61 0.76 11.38
N LEU A 332 -25.68 -0.29 12.21
CA LEU A 332 -26.90 -1.08 12.40
C LEU A 332 -27.91 -0.43 13.35
N GLY A 333 -27.45 0.50 14.21
CA GLY A 333 -28.27 1.15 15.23
C GLY A 333 -28.85 2.52 14.82
N GLY A 334 -28.33 3.13 13.74
CA GLY A 334 -28.81 4.38 13.16
C GLY A 334 -29.80 4.16 12.02
#